data_AF-A0A927NP08-F1
#
_entry.id   AF-A0A927NP08-F1
#
_cell.length_a   1.000
_cell.length_b   1.000
_cell.length_c   1.000
_cell.angle_alpha   90.00
_cell.angle_beta   90.00
_cell.angle_gamma   90.00
#
_symmetry.space_group_name_H-M   'P 1'
#
loop_
_entity.id
_entity.type
_entity.pdbx_description
1 polymer ?
#
loop_
_entity_poly.entity_id
_entity_poly.type
_entity_poly.pdbx_seq_one_letter_code
_entity_poly.pdbx_strand_id
1 'polypeptide(L)'
;MLQYCQGNKGGFMKLIGLKNIRKQKKYNQLKVAMDLSISREALSHYENGKRSPDVDMLITLSKYFNVSIDYLITGEEFKGK
;
A
#
# COMPACT_ATOMS: atom_id res chain seq x y z
N MET A 1 20.28 -3.25 -35.30
CA MET A 1 19.81 -4.30 -34.36
C MET A 1 19.50 -3.59 -33.05
N LEU A 2 18.22 -3.42 -32.74
CA LEU A 2 17.73 -2.59 -31.63
C LEU A 2 18.13 -3.20 -30.28
N GLN A 3 18.96 -2.53 -29.49
CA GLN A 3 19.19 -2.88 -28.09
C GLN A 3 18.09 -2.24 -27.24
N TYR A 4 16.91 -2.86 -27.21
CA TYR A 4 15.94 -2.65 -26.13
C TYR A 4 16.12 -3.79 -25.12
N CYS A 5 16.53 -3.46 -23.89
CA CYS A 5 16.18 -4.17 -22.66
C CYS A 5 16.84 -3.46 -21.46
N GLN A 6 16.35 -2.27 -21.13
CA GLN A 6 16.52 -1.72 -19.78
C GLN A 6 15.55 -2.50 -18.88
N GLY A 7 16.03 -3.62 -18.31
CA GLY A 7 15.30 -4.40 -17.32
C GLY A 7 15.08 -3.57 -16.07
N ASN A 8 13.86 -3.05 -15.89
CA ASN A 8 13.47 -2.28 -14.72
C ASN A 8 13.57 -3.19 -13.47
N LYS A 9 14.28 -2.72 -12.44
CA LYS A 9 14.57 -3.50 -11.22
C LYS A 9 13.26 -3.90 -10.53
N GLY A 10 13.05 -5.22 -10.33
CA GLY A 10 11.79 -5.83 -9.88
C GLY A 10 11.32 -5.49 -8.46
N GLY A 11 10.98 -4.23 -8.21
CA GLY A 11 10.24 -3.78 -7.03
C GLY A 11 8.80 -3.41 -7.40
N PHE A 12 7.84 -3.80 -6.58
CA PHE A 12 6.45 -3.36 -6.72
C PHE A 12 6.27 -1.93 -6.20
N MET A 13 5.20 -1.26 -6.63
CA MET A 13 4.85 0.07 -6.17
C MET A 13 4.60 0.06 -4.64
N LYS A 14 5.12 1.06 -3.93
CA LYS A 14 4.95 1.21 -2.48
C LYS A 14 3.61 1.88 -2.18
N LEU A 15 2.87 1.40 -1.18
CA LEU A 15 1.67 2.09 -0.70
C LEU A 15 2.07 3.18 0.31
N ILE A 16 2.31 4.39 -0.19
CA ILE A 16 2.79 5.52 0.61
C ILE A 16 1.69 5.98 1.58
N GLY A 17 0.46 6.11 1.08
CA GLY A 17 -0.69 6.51 1.87
C GLY A 17 -1.03 5.54 2.99
N LEU A 18 -0.94 4.23 2.74
CA LEU A 18 -1.13 3.20 3.76
C LEU A 18 -0.22 3.42 4.98
N LYS A 19 1.08 3.63 4.72
CA LYS A 19 2.06 3.87 5.79
C LYS A 19 1.76 5.16 6.54
N ASN A 20 1.33 6.20 5.82
CA ASN A 20 1.02 7.51 6.38
C ASN A 20 -0.21 7.45 7.30
N ILE A 21 -1.34 6.94 6.82
CA ILE A 21 -2.58 6.86 7.61
C ILE A 21 -2.41 5.96 8.83
N ARG A 22 -1.68 4.85 8.69
CA ARG A 22 -1.39 3.97 9.83
C ARG A 22 -0.63 4.71 10.93
N LYS A 23 0.41 5.48 10.55
CA LYS A 23 1.19 6.29 11.51
C LYS A 23 0.36 7.42 12.11
N GLN A 24 -0.48 8.09 11.32
CA GLN A 24 -1.38 9.15 11.81
C GLN A 24 -2.37 8.60 12.86
N LYS A 25 -2.90 7.40 12.65
CA LYS A 25 -3.76 6.68 13.62
C LYS A 25 -2.98 6.07 14.80
N LYS A 26 -1.65 6.23 14.85
CA LYS A 26 -0.74 5.65 15.86
C LYS A 26 -0.81 4.12 15.96
N TYR A 27 -1.13 3.45 14.86
CA TYR A 27 -1.15 1.98 14.82
C TYR A 27 0.22 1.44 14.44
N ASN A 28 0.66 0.37 15.12
CA ASN A 28 1.80 -0.41 14.67
C ASN A 28 1.37 -1.40 13.56
N GLN A 29 2.34 -1.96 12.83
CA GLN A 29 2.04 -2.88 11.74
C GLN A 29 1.35 -4.16 12.22
N LEU A 30 1.71 -4.65 13.42
CA LEU A 30 1.16 -5.88 13.98
C LEU A 30 -0.34 -5.74 14.27
N LYS A 31 -0.76 -4.59 14.82
CA LYS A 31 -2.17 -4.28 15.10
C LYS A 31 -3.02 -4.35 13.83
N VAL A 32 -2.65 -3.59 12.79
CA VAL A 32 -3.41 -3.57 11.54
C VAL A 32 -3.41 -4.93 10.86
N ALA A 33 -2.29 -5.66 10.94
CA ALA A 33 -2.22 -7.01 10.42
C ALA A 33 -3.17 -7.98 11.13
N MET A 34 -3.24 -7.93 12.48
CA MET A 34 -4.22 -8.69 13.27
C MET A 34 -5.66 -8.31 12.94
N ASP A 35 -5.95 -7.01 12.92
CA ASP A 35 -7.30 -6.49 12.66
C ASP A 35 -7.81 -6.91 11.27
N LEU A 36 -6.91 -7.11 10.30
CA LEU A 36 -7.21 -7.54 8.92
C LEU A 36 -6.92 -9.02 8.63
N SER A 37 -6.56 -9.80 9.65
CA SER A 37 -6.22 -11.23 9.52
C SER A 37 -5.14 -11.52 8.46
N ILE A 38 -4.12 -10.67 8.37
CA ILE A 38 -2.93 -10.85 7.53
C ILE A 38 -1.67 -10.95 8.39
N SER A 39 -0.56 -11.39 7.79
CA SER A 39 0.74 -11.34 8.48
C SER A 39 1.27 -9.90 8.57
N ARG A 40 2.00 -9.61 9.65
CA ARG A 40 2.72 -8.34 9.81
C ARG A 40 3.71 -8.10 8.66
N GLU A 41 4.32 -9.18 8.18
CA GLU A 41 5.24 -9.21 7.04
C GLU A 41 4.53 -8.79 5.76
N ALA A 42 3.30 -9.29 5.50
CA ALA A 42 2.50 -8.87 4.35
C ALA A 42 2.24 -7.35 4.36
N LEU A 43 1.79 -6.83 5.50
CA LEU A 43 1.57 -5.39 5.64
C LEU A 43 2.86 -4.58 5.43
N SER A 44 3.98 -5.04 6.01
CA SER A 44 5.30 -4.43 5.79
C SER A 44 5.74 -4.49 4.32
N HIS A 45 5.42 -5.57 3.62
CA HIS A 45 5.73 -5.71 2.20
C HIS A 45 4.94 -4.74 1.33
N TYR A 46 3.66 -4.49 1.65
CA TYR A 46 2.85 -3.49 0.97
C TYR A 46 3.42 -2.07 1.16
N GLU A 47 3.77 -1.71 2.39
CA GLU A 47 4.34 -0.39 2.70
C GLU A 47 5.71 -0.14 2.07
N ASN A 48 6.48 -1.21 1.83
CA ASN A 48 7.84 -1.12 1.31
C ASN A 48 7.94 -1.51 -0.18
N GLY A 49 6.83 -1.85 -0.84
CA GLY A 49 6.81 -2.20 -2.28
C GLY A 49 7.52 -3.53 -2.57
N LYS A 50 7.60 -4.42 -1.57
CA LYS A 50 8.12 -5.78 -1.77
C LYS A 50 7.07 -6.73 -2.34
N ARG A 51 5.79 -6.39 -2.15
CA ARG A 51 4.63 -7.13 -2.68
C ARG A 51 3.51 -6.13 -2.95
N SER A 52 2.74 -6.34 -4.02
CA SER A 52 1.48 -5.63 -4.21
C SER A 52 0.35 -6.34 -3.46
N PRO A 53 -0.51 -5.62 -2.74
CA PRO A 53 -1.81 -6.17 -2.35
C PRO A 53 -2.65 -6.45 -3.61
N ASP A 54 -3.55 -7.42 -3.51
CA ASP A 54 -4.61 -7.60 -4.51
C ASP A 54 -5.71 -6.53 -4.34
N VAL A 55 -6.66 -6.52 -5.28
CA VAL A 55 -7.74 -5.53 -5.30
C VAL A 55 -8.65 -5.67 -4.07
N ASP A 56 -8.94 -6.88 -3.62
CA ASP A 56 -9.79 -7.13 -2.44
C ASP A 56 -9.13 -6.61 -1.15
N MET A 57 -7.82 -6.78 -1.01
CA MET A 57 -7.04 -6.24 0.09
C MET A 57 -6.99 -4.71 0.03
N LEU A 58 -6.86 -4.10 -1.15
CA LEU A 58 -6.94 -2.64 -1.32
C LEU A 58 -8.30 -2.09 -0.87
N ILE A 59 -9.40 -2.75 -1.25
CA ILE A 59 -10.76 -2.40 -0.83
C ILE A 59 -10.90 -2.54 0.70
N THR A 60 -10.35 -3.61 1.26
CA THR A 60 -10.39 -3.88 2.70
C THR A 60 -9.63 -2.80 3.48
N LEU A 61 -8.43 -2.43 3.04
CA LEU A 61 -7.64 -1.35 3.63
C LEU A 61 -8.36 0.00 3.52
N SER A 62 -9.00 0.26 2.38
CA SER A 62 -9.77 1.50 2.13
C SER A 62 -10.92 1.63 3.11
N LYS A 63 -11.67 0.55 3.33
CA LYS A 63 -12.76 0.49 4.32
C LYS A 63 -12.24 0.61 5.75
N TYR A 64 -11.17 -0.10 6.09
CA TYR A 64 -10.60 -0.09 7.44
C TYR A 64 -10.12 1.30 7.88
N PHE A 65 -9.47 2.04 6.97
CA PHE A 65 -8.99 3.40 7.26
C PHE A 65 -9.99 4.50 6.91
N ASN A 66 -11.11 4.16 6.26
CA ASN A 66 -12.10 5.09 5.72
C ASN A 66 -11.49 6.15 4.80
N VAL A 67 -10.72 5.71 3.80
CA VAL A 67 -10.04 6.55 2.79
C VAL A 67 -10.18 5.93 1.41
N SER A 68 -9.96 6.70 0.34
CA SER A 68 -9.98 6.16 -1.02
C SER A 68 -8.79 5.23 -1.29
N ILE A 69 -8.94 4.31 -2.25
CA ILE A 69 -7.82 3.45 -2.71
C ILE A 69 -6.71 4.31 -3.31
N ASP A 70 -7.06 5.37 -4.05
CA ASP A 70 -6.10 6.33 -4.60
C ASP A 70 -5.21 6.90 -3.49
N TYR A 71 -5.84 7.39 -2.40
CA TYR A 71 -5.11 7.90 -1.25
C TYR A 71 -4.18 6.85 -0.64
N LEU A 72 -4.59 5.57 -0.52
CA LEU A 72 -3.72 4.52 0.02
C LEU A 72 -2.44 4.33 -0.79
N ILE A 73 -2.52 4.51 -2.11
CA ILE A 73 -1.42 4.32 -3.05
C ILE A 73 -0.52 5.57 -3.07
N THR A 74 -1.11 6.74 -3.36
CA THR A 74 -0.39 7.99 -3.61
C THR A 74 -0.02 8.72 -2.32
N GLY A 75 -0.87 8.62 -1.28
CA GLY A 75 -0.80 9.44 -0.08
C GLY A 75 -1.34 10.86 -0.26
N GLU A 76 -1.93 11.16 -1.42
CA GLU A 76 -2.49 12.46 -1.77
C GLU A 76 -4.02 12.35 -1.91
N GLU A 77 -4.73 13.41 -1.54
CA GLU A 77 -6.16 13.51 -1.83
C GLU A 77 -6.35 13.95 -3.28
N PHE A 78 -7.19 13.23 -4.03
CA PHE A 78 -7.60 13.65 -5.35
C PHE A 78 -8.38 14.96 -5.28
N LYS A 79 -7.76 16.07 -5.68
CA LYS A 79 -8.43 17.35 -5.87
C LYS A 79 -8.98 17.38 -7.29
N GLY A 80 -10.26 17.04 -7.45
CA GLY A 80 -10.98 17.28 -8.69
C GLY A 80 -10.83 18.76 -9.05
N LYS A 81 -10.20 19.05 -10.20
CA LYS A 81 -10.16 20.39 -10.76
C LYS A 81 -11.49 20.74 -11.41
#